data_AF-A0A1B7M2K0-F1
#
_entry.id   AF-A0A1B7M2K0-F1
#
_cell.length_a   1.000
_cell.length_b   1.000
_cell.length_c   1.000
_cell.angle_alpha   90.00
_cell.angle_beta   90.00
_cell.angle_gamma   90.00
#
_symmetry.space_group_name_H-M   'P 1'
#
loop_
_entity.id
_entity.type
_entity.pdbx_description
1 polymer ?
#
loop_
_entity_poly.entity_id
_entity_poly.type
_entity_poly.pdbx_seq_one_letter_code
_entity_poly.pdbx_strand_id
1 'polypeptide(L)'
;MLRVGLAIAVSSRRKVPGHYQGMNTLDTLTLDTLTAPQDVLAGYRATDTFGSGSGCHRLICDDNLTVLHQLDTSGELFDFIFVDPPYNTGRTRDAYQNRFDAGDWQMALLERLQAAQQVLALSGAMALTIDSRSLADALQVVERLMAQSTGWWYQIITMSTVPSGSAMKGFRRSHEYIICIHPASGGPQPAKLGDHWGLHQEGRVAGTVQWNRLLKSGIGHTAQSSPGCFYPVFIDRATGKVVGVGEPVSPGAYQKFNDPDPDVATCWPIRKDGSLGRWRVSADTARTLLAQGFVTTGRLVRGDEHKTAIKYLTSGVVAKIDRGEFEITGYDEDTGAAIVVATEDDPAVLPTTVWTVPSHNYSVYGSWLLRKLVPQCTFSHPKSIYAMEDLLRFYAADPDAKILDLYAGSGTVAHAAMLLNDTDGGSRDTVSVTLNELPQQGHAPGDKAGVFHAVLVPRMRAASTGITTAKHPVAGDYEFPLRGAIADGLSGAVEVLIPDQS
;
A
#
# COMPACT_ATOMS: atom_id res chain seq x y z
N MET A 1 -39.31 -7.84 -19.21
CA MET A 1 -38.66 -8.99 -18.55
C MET A 1 -37.75 -9.66 -19.55
N LEU A 2 -36.47 -9.29 -19.57
CA LEU A 2 -35.41 -10.07 -20.21
C LEU A 2 -34.18 -9.92 -19.31
N ARG A 3 -33.85 -11.02 -18.60
CA ARG A 3 -32.60 -11.18 -17.86
C ARG A 3 -31.55 -11.67 -18.86
N VAL A 4 -30.53 -10.88 -19.12
CA VAL A 4 -29.32 -11.34 -19.80
C VAL A 4 -28.30 -11.66 -18.71
N GLY A 5 -27.97 -12.93 -18.57
CA GLY A 5 -27.01 -13.43 -17.58
C GLY A 5 -25.58 -13.12 -18.00
N LEU A 6 -24.82 -12.51 -17.08
CA LEU A 6 -23.40 -12.24 -17.22
C LEU A 6 -22.63 -13.49 -16.75
N ALA A 7 -21.97 -14.19 -17.68
CA ALA A 7 -21.06 -15.28 -17.35
C ALA A 7 -19.67 -14.69 -17.03
N ILE A 8 -19.23 -14.83 -15.79
CA ILE A 8 -17.90 -14.44 -15.32
C ILE A 8 -16.95 -15.61 -15.62
N ALA A 9 -16.05 -15.44 -16.59
CA ALA A 9 -14.95 -16.36 -16.84
C ALA A 9 -13.76 -15.99 -15.95
N VAL A 10 -13.56 -16.75 -14.87
CA VAL A 10 -12.36 -16.67 -14.03
C VAL A 10 -11.24 -17.47 -14.69
N SER A 11 -10.25 -16.79 -15.27
CA SER A 11 -9.02 -17.41 -15.76
C SER A 11 -8.12 -17.77 -14.58
N SER A 12 -8.10 -19.04 -14.18
CA SER A 12 -7.06 -19.59 -13.31
C SER A 12 -6.11 -20.47 -14.14
N ARG A 13 -4.86 -20.05 -14.28
CA ARG A 13 -3.79 -20.88 -14.84
C ARG A 13 -3.14 -21.68 -13.71
N ARG A 14 -3.55 -22.94 -13.54
CA ARG A 14 -2.71 -23.98 -12.91
C ARG A 14 -2.65 -25.18 -13.86
N LYS A 15 -1.45 -25.52 -14.33
CA LYS A 15 -1.13 -26.76 -15.07
C LYS A 15 -0.92 -27.90 -14.06
N VAL A 16 -1.66 -29.01 -14.18
CA VAL A 16 -1.21 -30.40 -13.89
C VAL A 16 -2.11 -31.37 -14.71
N PRO A 17 -1.61 -32.51 -15.26
CA PRO A 17 -2.15 -33.16 -16.45
C PRO A 17 -3.04 -34.39 -16.17
N GLY A 18 -3.90 -34.75 -17.14
CA GLY A 18 -4.61 -36.05 -17.12
C GLY A 18 -5.73 -36.14 -18.15
N HIS A 19 -5.63 -37.15 -19.01
CA HIS A 19 -6.49 -37.51 -20.14
C HIS A 19 -8.00 -37.44 -19.91
N TYR A 20 -8.75 -36.87 -20.87
CA TYR A 20 -10.05 -37.39 -21.31
C TYR A 20 -10.30 -37.05 -22.79
N GLN A 21 -10.51 -38.08 -23.61
CA GLN A 21 -11.00 -37.99 -24.99
C GLN A 21 -12.52 -37.84 -24.98
N GLY A 22 -13.06 -36.97 -25.84
CA GLY A 22 -14.49 -36.89 -26.11
C GLY A 22 -14.86 -35.68 -26.96
N MET A 23 -15.18 -35.92 -28.23
CA MET A 23 -15.60 -34.95 -29.25
C MET A 23 -16.82 -34.13 -28.82
N ASN A 24 -16.81 -32.83 -29.14
CA ASN A 24 -17.93 -32.19 -29.86
C ASN A 24 -17.46 -30.90 -30.53
N THR A 25 -17.64 -30.89 -31.85
CA THR A 25 -17.39 -29.82 -32.81
C THR A 25 -18.37 -28.66 -32.61
N LEU A 26 -17.86 -27.48 -32.28
CA LEU A 26 -18.52 -26.20 -32.50
C LEU A 26 -17.47 -25.21 -33.01
N ASP A 27 -17.70 -24.78 -34.24
CA ASP A 27 -17.08 -23.73 -35.05
C ASP A 27 -15.89 -22.96 -34.47
N THR A 28 -14.72 -23.26 -35.01
CA THR A 28 -13.48 -22.51 -34.85
C THR A 28 -13.58 -21.23 -35.68
N LEU A 29 -14.01 -20.13 -35.06
CA LEU A 29 -13.63 -18.80 -35.53
C LEU A 29 -12.12 -18.67 -35.24
N THR A 30 -11.31 -18.85 -36.29
CA THR A 30 -9.88 -18.58 -36.28
C THR A 30 -9.65 -17.12 -35.91
N LEU A 31 -9.28 -16.88 -34.66
CA LEU A 31 -8.77 -15.60 -34.17
C LEU A 31 -7.26 -15.53 -34.49
N ASP A 32 -6.91 -15.76 -35.75
CA ASP A 32 -5.55 -15.59 -36.27
C ASP A 32 -5.50 -14.23 -36.97
N THR A 33 -5.12 -13.22 -36.19
CA THR A 33 -4.16 -12.15 -36.50
C THR A 33 -4.21 -11.15 -35.35
N LEU A 34 -3.61 -11.51 -34.21
CA LEU A 34 -3.05 -10.48 -33.34
C LEU A 34 -1.79 -10.00 -34.06
N THR A 35 -1.95 -8.95 -34.86
CA THR A 35 -0.86 -8.09 -35.29
C THR A 35 0.01 -7.78 -34.08
N ALA A 36 1.34 -7.90 -34.24
CA ALA A 36 2.30 -7.40 -33.27
C ALA A 36 1.88 -5.99 -32.81
N PRO A 37 2.10 -5.61 -31.53
CA PRO A 37 1.77 -4.26 -31.07
C PRO A 37 2.34 -3.26 -32.08
N GLN A 38 1.47 -2.46 -32.69
CA GLN A 38 1.91 -1.29 -33.44
C GLN A 38 2.79 -0.49 -32.49
N ASP A 39 3.93 0.02 -32.98
CA ASP A 39 4.86 0.84 -32.20
C ASP A 39 4.06 1.83 -31.33
N VAL A 40 4.11 1.60 -30.02
CA VAL A 40 3.13 2.08 -29.01
C VAL A 40 3.12 3.61 -28.87
N LEU A 41 4.04 4.28 -29.55
CA LEU A 41 4.24 5.73 -29.53
C LEU A 41 4.48 6.24 -30.95
N ALA A 42 3.54 5.96 -31.87
CA ALA A 42 3.53 6.56 -33.19
C ALA A 42 3.63 8.10 -33.06
N GLY A 43 4.75 8.68 -33.48
CA GLY A 43 5.06 10.10 -33.31
C GLY A 43 6.11 10.42 -32.24
N TYR A 44 6.81 9.43 -31.68
CA TYR A 44 8.01 9.63 -30.87
C TYR A 44 9.19 8.87 -31.48
N ARG A 45 10.37 9.47 -31.37
CA ARG A 45 11.64 8.80 -31.68
C ARG A 45 12.47 8.58 -30.44
N ALA A 46 13.14 7.43 -30.40
CA ALA A 46 14.23 7.16 -29.49
C ALA A 46 15.43 8.06 -29.81
N THR A 47 15.90 8.78 -28.81
CA THR A 47 17.10 9.62 -28.89
C THR A 47 18.28 9.02 -28.14
N ASP A 48 18.01 8.11 -27.22
CA ASP A 48 19.00 7.51 -26.35
C ASP A 48 18.47 6.20 -25.77
N THR A 49 19.35 5.25 -25.52
CA THR A 49 19.04 3.98 -24.84
C THR A 49 20.23 3.60 -23.97
N PHE A 50 19.97 3.21 -22.73
CA PHE A 50 21.00 2.82 -21.77
C PHE A 50 20.46 1.89 -20.70
N GLY A 51 21.36 1.34 -19.88
CA GLY A 51 21.01 0.27 -18.95
C GLY A 51 20.85 -1.07 -19.65
N SER A 52 20.68 -2.12 -18.86
CA SER A 52 20.52 -3.51 -19.34
C SER A 52 19.85 -4.35 -18.27
N GLY A 53 19.14 -5.41 -18.67
CA GLY A 53 18.53 -6.37 -17.77
C GLY A 53 17.00 -6.39 -17.87
N SER A 54 16.33 -6.90 -16.84
CA SER A 54 14.87 -7.04 -16.79
C SER A 54 14.17 -5.70 -16.51
N GLY A 55 12.99 -5.51 -17.10
CA GLY A 55 12.23 -4.27 -17.05
C GLY A 55 12.61 -3.28 -18.16
N CYS A 56 11.60 -2.60 -18.69
CA CYS A 56 11.67 -1.58 -19.71
C CYS A 56 11.12 -0.25 -19.18
N HIS A 57 11.98 0.76 -19.15
CA HIS A 57 11.68 2.08 -18.59
C HIS A 57 11.70 3.14 -19.71
N ARG A 58 10.52 3.61 -20.11
CA ARG A 58 10.37 4.67 -21.13
C ARG A 58 10.30 6.04 -20.47
N LEU A 59 11.14 6.96 -20.92
CA LEU A 59 11.17 8.35 -20.49
C LEU A 59 10.65 9.23 -21.63
N ILE A 60 9.52 9.90 -21.46
CA ILE A 60 8.84 10.66 -22.52
C ILE A 60 8.86 12.15 -22.20
N CYS A 61 9.42 12.95 -23.10
CA CYS A 61 9.46 14.40 -23.01
C CYS A 61 8.28 15.05 -23.75
N ASP A 62 7.12 15.12 -23.11
CA ASP A 62 5.93 15.76 -23.70
C ASP A 62 4.90 16.17 -22.64
N ASP A 63 3.82 16.82 -23.07
CA ASP A 63 2.64 17.03 -22.24
C ASP A 63 1.97 15.68 -21.92
N ASN A 64 1.71 15.47 -20.64
CA ASN A 64 1.18 14.22 -20.13
C ASN A 64 -0.25 13.92 -20.55
N LEU A 65 -1.08 14.92 -20.90
CA LEU A 65 -2.41 14.67 -21.44
C LEU A 65 -2.32 14.13 -22.88
N THR A 66 -1.42 14.68 -23.69
CA THR A 66 -1.12 14.16 -25.04
C THR A 66 -0.67 12.69 -24.98
N VAL A 67 0.27 12.37 -24.09
CA VAL A 67 0.78 11.00 -23.92
C VAL A 67 -0.32 10.05 -23.44
N LEU A 68 -1.17 10.47 -22.49
CA LEU A 68 -2.30 9.67 -22.03
C LEU A 68 -3.24 9.28 -23.18
N HIS A 69 -3.56 10.21 -24.08
CA HIS A 69 -4.42 9.91 -25.24
C HIS A 69 -3.79 8.93 -26.22
N GLN A 70 -2.48 8.96 -26.40
CA GLN A 70 -1.78 8.01 -27.26
C GLN A 70 -1.70 6.62 -26.62
N LEU A 71 -1.42 6.56 -25.31
CA LEU A 71 -1.44 5.32 -24.54
C LEU A 71 -2.84 4.65 -24.60
N ASP A 72 -3.91 5.44 -24.44
CA ASP A 72 -5.29 4.99 -24.61
C ASP A 72 -5.53 4.46 -26.03
N THR A 73 -5.12 5.21 -27.05
CA THR A 73 -5.22 4.79 -28.47
C THR A 73 -4.47 3.48 -28.75
N SER A 74 -3.33 3.27 -28.09
CA SER A 74 -2.53 2.05 -28.22
C SER A 74 -3.12 0.85 -27.46
N GLY A 75 -4.04 1.10 -26.53
CA GLY A 75 -4.60 0.08 -25.63
C GLY A 75 -3.65 -0.36 -24.52
N GLU A 76 -2.61 0.42 -24.21
CA GLU A 76 -1.69 0.11 -23.12
C GLU A 76 -2.34 0.42 -21.76
N LEU A 77 -2.36 -0.59 -20.88
CA LEU A 77 -2.94 -0.51 -19.54
C LEU A 77 -1.86 -0.57 -18.45
N PHE A 78 -2.10 0.13 -17.34
CA PHE A 78 -1.18 0.25 -16.22
C PHE A 78 -1.80 -0.25 -14.92
N ASP A 79 -1.04 -0.99 -14.12
CA ASP A 79 -1.44 -1.48 -12.80
C ASP A 79 -1.39 -0.36 -11.75
N PHE A 80 -0.49 0.60 -11.94
CA PHE A 80 -0.34 1.72 -11.03
C PHE A 80 -0.02 3.02 -11.76
N ILE A 81 -0.72 4.10 -11.40
CA ILE A 81 -0.45 5.45 -11.92
C ILE A 81 -0.10 6.39 -10.76
N PHE A 82 1.08 6.98 -10.82
CA PHE A 82 1.54 7.98 -9.88
C PHE A 82 1.36 9.40 -10.44
N VAL A 83 0.87 10.30 -9.58
CA VAL A 83 0.55 11.69 -9.95
C VAL A 83 1.12 12.63 -8.88
N ASP A 84 2.14 13.42 -9.24
CA ASP A 84 2.72 14.45 -8.37
C ASP A 84 2.66 15.82 -9.06
N PRO A 85 1.46 16.42 -9.16
CA PRO A 85 1.29 17.65 -9.92
C PRO A 85 1.96 18.83 -9.20
N PRO A 86 2.24 19.93 -9.91
CA PRO A 86 2.70 21.16 -9.28
C PRO A 86 1.72 21.62 -8.20
N TYR A 87 2.22 21.86 -6.98
CA TYR A 87 1.39 22.35 -5.89
C TYR A 87 1.09 23.81 -6.19
N ASN A 88 -0.19 24.16 -6.38
CA ASN A 88 -0.66 25.51 -6.71
C ASN A 88 -0.44 26.48 -5.52
N THR A 89 0.82 26.83 -5.30
CA THR A 89 1.29 27.36 -4.03
C THR A 89 1.48 28.87 -4.04
N GLY A 90 1.13 29.50 -5.17
CA GLY A 90 1.27 30.94 -5.39
C GLY A 90 2.72 31.43 -5.40
N ARG A 91 3.70 30.52 -5.42
CA ARG A 91 5.14 30.82 -5.50
C ARG A 91 5.74 30.05 -6.67
N THR A 92 6.13 30.76 -7.71
CA THR A 92 7.04 30.25 -8.75
C THR A 92 8.45 30.24 -8.19
N ARG A 93 8.83 29.16 -7.50
CA ARG A 93 10.23 28.93 -7.09
C ARG A 93 10.89 27.78 -7.84
N ASP A 94 10.10 26.87 -8.40
CA ASP A 94 10.59 25.68 -9.10
C ASP A 94 10.41 25.85 -10.62
N ALA A 95 10.99 24.94 -11.42
CA ALA A 95 10.85 24.94 -12.88
C ALA A 95 9.38 24.81 -13.34
N TYR A 96 8.52 24.26 -12.48
CA TYR A 96 7.08 24.16 -12.69
C TYR A 96 6.36 25.51 -12.57
N GLN A 97 5.38 25.74 -13.43
CA GLN A 97 4.45 26.87 -13.32
C GLN A 97 3.53 26.69 -12.10
N ASN A 98 4.00 27.03 -10.89
CA ASN A 98 3.24 26.87 -9.63
C ASN A 98 2.20 27.98 -9.34
N ARG A 99 1.71 28.66 -10.38
CA ARG A 99 0.68 29.71 -10.26
C ARG A 99 -0.38 29.49 -11.32
N PHE A 100 -1.52 28.99 -10.88
CA PHE A 100 -2.74 28.87 -11.66
C PHE A 100 -3.87 29.58 -10.92
N ASP A 101 -4.83 30.14 -11.65
CA ASP A 101 -6.12 30.45 -11.03
C ASP A 101 -6.73 29.13 -10.54
N ALA A 102 -7.36 29.14 -9.35
CA ALA A 102 -7.76 27.90 -8.68
C ALA A 102 -8.66 27.00 -9.55
N GLY A 103 -9.50 27.61 -10.41
CA GLY A 103 -10.32 26.88 -11.39
C GLY A 103 -9.49 26.17 -12.47
N ASP A 104 -8.43 26.79 -12.97
CA ASP A 104 -7.61 26.25 -14.06
C ASP A 104 -6.80 25.04 -13.59
N TRP A 105 -6.23 25.09 -12.38
CA TRP A 105 -5.50 23.95 -11.81
C TRP A 105 -6.41 22.75 -11.58
N GLN A 106 -7.61 22.98 -11.02
CA GLN A 106 -8.58 21.93 -10.76
C GLN A 106 -9.03 21.26 -12.07
N MET A 107 -9.31 22.04 -13.12
CA MET A 107 -9.70 21.51 -14.42
C MET A 107 -8.56 20.73 -15.08
N ALA A 108 -7.35 21.28 -15.10
CA ALA A 108 -6.18 20.62 -15.67
C ALA A 108 -5.87 19.28 -14.97
N LEU A 109 -6.03 19.20 -13.65
CA LEU A 109 -5.87 17.95 -12.91
C LEU A 109 -7.01 16.97 -13.18
N LEU A 110 -8.26 17.45 -13.22
CA LEU A 110 -9.43 16.61 -13.49
C LEU A 110 -9.33 15.92 -14.86
N GLU A 111 -8.99 16.66 -15.90
CA GLU A 111 -8.82 16.14 -17.27
C GLU A 111 -7.78 15.01 -17.31
N ARG A 112 -6.66 15.19 -16.63
CA ARG A 112 -5.58 14.19 -16.55
C ARG A 112 -5.99 12.96 -15.76
N LEU A 113 -6.70 13.12 -14.64
CA LEU A 113 -7.21 11.98 -13.88
C LEU A 113 -8.27 11.20 -14.65
N GLN A 114 -9.14 11.87 -15.40
CA GLN A 114 -10.13 11.20 -16.27
C GLN A 114 -9.46 10.41 -17.39
N ALA A 115 -8.45 10.99 -18.04
CA ALA A 115 -7.66 10.31 -19.07
C ALA A 115 -6.85 9.14 -18.48
N ALA A 116 -6.27 9.31 -17.28
CA ALA A 116 -5.58 8.26 -16.55
C ALA A 116 -6.49 7.05 -16.23
N GLN A 117 -7.78 7.27 -15.97
CA GLN A 117 -8.73 6.16 -15.78
C GLN A 117 -8.91 5.28 -17.02
N GLN A 118 -8.72 5.82 -18.23
CA GLN A 118 -8.88 5.05 -19.48
C GLN A 118 -7.72 4.07 -19.71
N VAL A 119 -6.52 4.42 -19.23
CA VAL A 119 -5.32 3.59 -19.34
C VAL A 119 -5.04 2.76 -18.08
N LEU A 120 -5.95 2.74 -17.12
CA LEU A 120 -5.78 1.97 -15.89
C LEU A 120 -6.30 0.54 -16.07
N ALA A 121 -5.53 -0.45 -15.61
CA ALA A 121 -6.00 -1.83 -15.52
C ALA A 121 -7.22 -1.94 -14.61
N LEU A 122 -8.05 -2.98 -14.80
CA LEU A 122 -9.33 -3.14 -14.08
C LEU A 122 -9.18 -3.14 -12.54
N SER A 123 -8.06 -3.64 -12.01
CA SER A 123 -7.72 -3.64 -10.59
C SER A 123 -6.66 -2.60 -10.23
N GLY A 124 -6.21 -1.80 -11.20
CA GLY A 124 -5.16 -0.83 -11.02
C GLY A 124 -5.58 0.34 -10.14
N ALA A 125 -4.61 1.07 -9.61
CA ALA A 125 -4.85 2.19 -8.69
C ALA A 125 -4.07 3.44 -9.11
N MET A 126 -4.54 4.60 -8.64
CA MET A 126 -3.81 5.86 -8.78
C MET A 126 -3.38 6.39 -7.41
N ALA A 127 -2.24 7.05 -7.34
CA ALA A 127 -1.81 7.79 -6.15
C ALA A 127 -1.44 9.23 -6.50
N LEU A 128 -2.20 10.17 -5.94
CA LEU A 128 -1.99 11.60 -6.08
C LEU A 128 -1.30 12.16 -4.83
N THR A 129 -0.10 12.74 -4.96
CA THR A 129 0.56 13.40 -3.83
C THR A 129 0.36 14.90 -3.84
N ILE A 130 0.09 15.48 -2.66
CA ILE A 130 -0.25 16.90 -2.53
C ILE A 130 0.19 17.46 -1.17
N ASP A 131 0.53 18.74 -1.13
CA ASP A 131 0.78 19.43 0.14
C ASP A 131 -0.51 19.92 0.82
N SER A 132 -0.37 20.41 2.05
CA SER A 132 -1.49 20.92 2.84
C SER A 132 -2.19 22.15 2.26
N ARG A 133 -1.58 22.88 1.32
CA ARG A 133 -2.18 24.09 0.72
C ARG A 133 -3.14 23.72 -0.39
N SER A 134 -2.82 22.70 -1.17
CA SER A 134 -3.63 22.27 -2.32
C SER A 134 -4.53 21.06 -2.00
N LEU A 135 -4.49 20.50 -0.79
CA LEU A 135 -5.31 19.35 -0.39
C LEU A 135 -6.81 19.58 -0.61
N ALA A 136 -7.34 20.75 -0.24
CA ALA A 136 -8.77 21.03 -0.38
C ALA A 136 -9.21 21.10 -1.86
N ASP A 137 -8.36 21.63 -2.73
CA ASP A 137 -8.62 21.66 -4.18
C ASP A 137 -8.49 20.27 -4.80
N ALA A 138 -7.47 19.50 -4.42
CA ALA A 138 -7.30 18.12 -4.85
C ALA A 138 -8.51 17.25 -4.47
N LEU A 139 -9.03 17.39 -3.25
CA LEU A 139 -10.21 16.64 -2.82
C LEU A 139 -11.45 17.03 -3.63
N GLN A 140 -11.65 18.31 -3.97
CA GLN A 140 -12.75 18.72 -4.85
C GLN A 140 -12.64 18.08 -6.23
N VAL A 141 -11.43 17.96 -6.79
CA VAL A 141 -11.20 17.26 -8.06
C VAL A 141 -11.50 15.77 -7.93
N VAL A 142 -11.03 15.12 -6.88
CA VAL A 142 -11.28 13.69 -6.64
C VAL A 142 -12.77 13.43 -6.43
N GLU A 143 -13.49 14.26 -5.68
CA GLU A 143 -14.94 14.12 -5.52
C GLU A 143 -15.70 14.27 -6.85
N ARG A 144 -15.26 15.18 -7.73
CA ARG A 144 -15.82 15.30 -9.10
C ARG A 144 -15.54 14.05 -9.94
N LEU A 145 -14.34 13.48 -9.83
CA LEU A 145 -13.97 12.23 -10.49
C LEU A 145 -14.84 11.06 -10.00
N MET A 146 -15.04 10.93 -8.68
CA MET A 146 -15.87 9.89 -8.07
C MET A 146 -17.35 10.03 -8.47
N ALA A 147 -17.86 11.26 -8.59
CA ALA A 147 -19.24 11.50 -9.05
C ALA A 147 -19.50 11.02 -10.49
N GLN A 148 -18.43 10.90 -11.30
CA GLN A 148 -18.51 10.42 -12.68
C GLN A 148 -18.14 8.94 -12.83
N SER A 149 -17.63 8.31 -11.76
CA SER A 149 -17.07 6.95 -11.79
C SER A 149 -17.78 6.04 -10.80
N THR A 150 -18.62 5.13 -11.28
CA THR A 150 -19.36 4.22 -10.37
C THR A 150 -18.45 3.16 -9.76
N GLY A 151 -18.52 2.99 -8.43
CA GLY A 151 -17.78 1.95 -7.72
C GLY A 151 -16.34 2.32 -7.37
N TRP A 152 -15.93 3.58 -7.57
CA TRP A 152 -14.62 4.04 -7.16
C TRP A 152 -14.63 4.55 -5.71
N TRP A 153 -13.49 4.48 -5.05
CA TRP A 153 -13.28 4.98 -3.70
C TRP A 153 -11.87 5.56 -3.56
N TYR A 154 -11.63 6.32 -2.49
CA TYR A 154 -10.29 6.84 -2.20
C TYR A 154 -9.98 6.80 -0.71
N GLN A 155 -8.69 6.81 -0.38
CA GLN A 155 -8.16 6.90 0.97
C GLN A 155 -7.04 7.94 1.02
N ILE A 156 -7.02 8.74 2.09
CA ILE A 156 -5.98 9.75 2.33
C ILE A 156 -4.96 9.20 3.32
N ILE A 157 -3.70 9.24 2.93
CA ILE A 157 -2.55 8.91 3.77
C ILE A 157 -1.84 10.22 4.12
N THR A 158 -1.48 10.38 5.39
CA THR A 158 -0.58 11.44 5.85
C THR A 158 0.82 10.88 5.99
N MET A 159 1.75 11.35 5.16
CA MET A 159 3.14 10.86 5.13
C MET A 159 4.08 11.92 5.69
N SER A 160 4.84 11.59 6.74
CA SER A 160 5.91 12.46 7.21
C SER A 160 7.06 12.45 6.22
N THR A 161 7.37 13.62 5.67
CA THR A 161 8.41 13.78 4.64
C THR A 161 9.62 14.56 5.13
N VAL A 162 9.47 15.32 6.23
CA VAL A 162 10.55 16.03 6.93
C VAL A 162 10.24 16.06 8.42
N PRO A 163 10.75 15.10 9.23
CA PRO A 163 10.43 15.01 10.65
C PRO A 163 10.76 16.27 11.46
N SER A 164 11.83 16.98 11.09
CA SER A 164 12.24 18.25 11.71
C SER A 164 11.34 19.44 11.36
N GLY A 165 10.53 19.29 10.31
CA GLY A 165 9.58 20.27 9.82
C GLY A 165 10.22 21.50 9.15
N SER A 166 9.62 21.91 8.03
CA SER A 166 9.94 23.14 7.32
C SER A 166 9.38 24.36 8.04
N ALA A 167 10.17 25.42 8.11
CA ALA A 167 9.78 26.67 8.76
C ALA A 167 8.57 27.31 8.07
N MET A 168 7.58 27.73 8.88
CA MET A 168 6.40 28.46 8.44
C MET A 168 6.09 29.57 9.47
N LYS A 169 5.11 30.44 9.16
CA LYS A 169 4.65 31.51 10.08
C LYS A 169 4.03 30.97 11.40
N GLY A 170 3.82 29.65 11.51
CA GLY A 170 3.26 28.97 12.68
C GLY A 170 3.93 27.61 12.91
N PHE A 171 3.14 26.56 13.14
CA PHE A 171 3.68 25.21 13.26
C PHE A 171 4.48 24.81 12.02
N ARG A 172 5.58 24.09 12.24
CA ARG A 172 6.44 23.59 11.16
C ARG A 172 5.69 22.51 10.38
N ARG A 173 5.79 22.55 9.05
CA ARG A 173 5.20 21.53 8.18
C ARG A 173 6.14 20.33 8.08
N SER A 174 5.70 19.15 8.50
CA SER A 174 6.51 17.93 8.49
C SER A 174 5.98 16.81 7.60
N HIS A 175 4.83 17.02 6.95
CA HIS A 175 4.11 15.99 6.21
C HIS A 175 3.52 16.50 4.88
N GLU A 176 3.21 15.53 4.04
CA GLU A 176 2.42 15.64 2.80
C GLU A 176 1.28 14.62 2.84
N TYR A 177 0.40 14.70 1.85
CA TYR A 177 -0.73 13.79 1.71
C TYR A 177 -0.58 12.96 0.44
N ILE A 178 -1.01 11.70 0.51
CA ILE A 178 -1.20 10.83 -0.65
C ILE A 178 -2.68 10.48 -0.70
N ILE A 179 -3.36 10.81 -1.79
CA ILE A 179 -4.74 10.41 -2.06
C ILE A 179 -4.66 9.20 -2.98
N CYS A 180 -4.88 8.02 -2.42
CA CYS A 180 -4.93 6.77 -3.16
C CYS A 180 -6.35 6.57 -3.69
N ILE A 181 -6.51 6.38 -4.99
CA ILE A 181 -7.79 6.31 -5.70
C ILE A 181 -7.90 4.93 -6.35
N HIS A 182 -9.02 4.24 -6.13
CA HIS A 182 -9.18 2.83 -6.49
C HIS A 182 -10.53 2.56 -7.16
N PRO A 183 -10.59 1.65 -8.14
CA PRO A 183 -11.83 1.00 -8.54
C PRO A 183 -12.28 0.01 -7.44
N ALA A 184 -13.55 -0.40 -7.47
CA ALA A 184 -14.10 -1.38 -6.52
C ALA A 184 -13.33 -2.71 -6.49
N SER A 185 -12.75 -3.09 -7.63
CA SER A 185 -11.95 -4.29 -7.85
C SER A 185 -10.48 -4.14 -7.41
N GLY A 186 -10.04 -2.92 -7.10
CA GLY A 186 -8.66 -2.60 -6.77
C GLY A 186 -8.47 -2.21 -5.31
N GLY A 187 -7.21 -2.06 -4.90
CA GLY A 187 -6.83 -1.69 -3.55
C GLY A 187 -5.39 -2.07 -3.23
N PRO A 188 -4.83 -1.54 -2.14
CA PRO A 188 -3.47 -1.85 -1.74
C PRO A 188 -3.36 -3.32 -1.32
N GLN A 189 -2.27 -3.96 -1.70
CA GLN A 189 -1.91 -5.32 -1.31
C GLN A 189 -1.02 -5.29 -0.06
N PRO A 190 -1.18 -6.22 0.90
CA PRO A 190 -0.24 -6.36 1.99
C PRO A 190 1.17 -6.64 1.46
N ALA A 191 2.18 -5.98 2.02
CA ALA A 191 3.58 -6.18 1.66
C ALA A 191 4.42 -6.51 2.89
N LYS A 192 5.55 -7.20 2.69
CA LYS A 192 6.57 -7.35 3.74
C LYS A 192 7.27 -6.00 3.91
N LEU A 193 7.27 -5.47 5.13
CA LEU A 193 7.75 -4.12 5.43
C LEU A 193 8.95 -4.19 6.35
N GLY A 194 10.10 -3.67 5.93
CA GLY A 194 11.30 -3.74 6.74
C GLY A 194 11.22 -2.93 8.04
N ASP A 195 12.17 -3.19 8.95
CA ASP A 195 12.28 -2.60 10.30
C ASP A 195 12.12 -1.07 10.38
N HIS A 196 12.48 -0.36 9.30
CA HIS A 196 12.36 1.08 9.19
C HIS A 196 10.92 1.60 9.30
N TRP A 197 9.92 0.75 9.09
CA TRP A 197 8.52 1.06 9.39
C TRP A 197 8.22 1.12 10.89
N GLY A 198 9.13 0.65 11.75
CA GLY A 198 8.99 0.70 13.21
C GLY A 198 7.84 -0.15 13.75
N LEU A 199 7.43 -1.16 12.99
CA LEU A 199 6.33 -2.06 13.38
C LEU A 199 6.72 -3.00 14.52
N HIS A 200 8.02 -3.26 14.68
CA HIS A 200 8.62 -4.03 15.77
C HIS A 200 9.00 -3.08 16.92
N GLN A 201 8.03 -2.52 17.65
CA GLN A 201 8.33 -1.83 18.92
C GLN A 201 8.61 -2.85 20.03
N GLU A 202 9.59 -2.61 20.89
CA GLU A 202 9.85 -3.44 22.08
C GLU A 202 8.54 -3.67 22.88
N GLY A 203 8.11 -4.92 22.97
CA GLY A 203 6.83 -5.33 23.59
C GLY A 203 5.66 -5.61 22.62
N ARG A 204 5.86 -5.37 21.31
CA ARG A 204 5.04 -5.85 20.19
C ARG A 204 5.98 -6.49 19.18
N VAL A 205 6.43 -7.70 19.49
CA VAL A 205 7.20 -8.51 18.54
C VAL A 205 6.26 -8.86 17.39
N ALA A 206 6.53 -8.41 16.17
CA ALA A 206 5.89 -9.00 15.00
C ALA A 206 6.23 -10.50 15.04
N GLY A 207 5.19 -11.34 15.04
CA GLY A 207 5.33 -12.78 15.29
C GLY A 207 4.78 -13.26 16.65
N THR A 208 4.52 -12.36 17.62
CA THR A 208 3.75 -12.74 18.82
C THR A 208 2.25 -12.56 18.59
N VAL A 209 1.51 -13.67 18.59
CA VAL A 209 0.07 -13.66 18.38
C VAL A 209 -0.65 -12.94 19.52
N GLN A 210 -1.37 -11.86 19.18
CA GLN A 210 -2.07 -11.07 20.18
C GLN A 210 -3.39 -11.73 20.60
N TRP A 211 -3.47 -12.06 21.88
CA TRP A 211 -4.70 -12.51 22.53
C TRP A 211 -5.56 -11.33 22.98
N ASN A 212 -6.70 -11.13 22.33
CA ASN A 212 -7.58 -9.99 22.59
C ASN A 212 -8.53 -10.26 23.76
N ARG A 213 -8.89 -9.22 24.53
CA ARG A 213 -9.93 -9.36 25.56
C ARG A 213 -11.28 -9.67 24.92
N LEU A 214 -11.94 -10.72 25.41
CA LEU A 214 -13.25 -11.16 24.95
C LEU A 214 -14.34 -10.15 25.33
N LEU A 215 -14.19 -9.41 26.44
CA LEU A 215 -15.13 -8.37 26.85
C LEU A 215 -15.15 -7.21 25.83
N LYS A 216 -16.34 -6.84 25.35
CA LYS A 216 -16.50 -5.75 24.38
C LYS A 216 -16.21 -4.38 25.03
N SER A 217 -15.43 -3.58 24.32
CA SER A 217 -15.20 -2.15 24.60
C SER A 217 -15.73 -1.28 23.46
N GLY A 218 -15.94 0.01 23.71
CA GLY A 218 -16.43 0.98 22.72
C GLY A 218 -17.95 0.91 22.49
N ILE A 219 -18.42 1.31 21.32
CA ILE A 219 -19.86 1.36 21.00
C ILE A 219 -20.50 -0.03 21.07
N GLY A 220 -21.76 -0.10 21.55
CA GLY A 220 -22.56 -1.32 21.62
C GLY A 220 -21.97 -2.38 22.56
N HIS A 221 -21.35 -1.97 23.67
CA HIS A 221 -20.69 -2.86 24.64
C HIS A 221 -21.63 -3.43 25.71
N THR A 222 -22.87 -2.94 25.76
CA THR A 222 -23.84 -3.34 26.78
C THR A 222 -24.47 -4.68 26.43
N ALA A 223 -24.91 -5.41 27.46
CA ALA A 223 -25.58 -6.70 27.29
C ALA A 223 -26.85 -6.60 26.43
N GLN A 224 -27.56 -5.47 26.52
CA GLN A 224 -28.78 -5.20 25.75
C GLN A 224 -28.54 -5.08 24.24
N SER A 225 -27.31 -4.74 23.83
CA SER A 225 -26.98 -4.55 22.41
C SER A 225 -26.98 -5.87 21.62
N SER A 226 -26.76 -7.00 22.29
CA SER A 226 -26.71 -8.33 21.66
C SER A 226 -26.94 -9.43 22.71
N PRO A 227 -28.20 -9.84 22.96
CA PRO A 227 -28.52 -10.81 24.02
C PRO A 227 -27.77 -12.15 23.91
N GLY A 228 -27.51 -12.64 22.69
CA GLY A 228 -26.73 -13.87 22.45
C GLY A 228 -25.26 -13.81 22.85
N CYS A 229 -24.76 -12.64 23.27
CA CYS A 229 -23.37 -12.42 23.70
C CYS A 229 -23.25 -12.18 25.21
N PHE A 230 -24.31 -12.43 25.98
CA PHE A 230 -24.29 -12.39 27.44
C PHE A 230 -24.47 -13.81 27.98
N TYR A 231 -23.37 -14.46 28.35
CA TYR A 231 -23.33 -15.85 28.81
C TYR A 231 -22.21 -16.04 29.84
N PRO A 232 -22.28 -17.06 30.71
CA PRO A 232 -21.20 -17.37 31.63
C PRO A 232 -20.05 -18.10 30.92
N VAL A 233 -18.83 -17.83 31.37
CA VAL A 233 -17.61 -18.58 31.03
C VAL A 233 -17.10 -19.25 32.30
N PHE A 234 -16.83 -20.54 32.26
CA PHE A 234 -16.44 -21.33 33.42
C PHE A 234 -14.91 -21.47 33.46
N ILE A 235 -14.32 -21.17 34.62
CA ILE A 235 -12.88 -21.22 34.85
C ILE A 235 -12.59 -22.21 35.98
N ASP A 236 -11.70 -23.16 35.74
CA ASP A 236 -11.14 -24.01 36.78
C ASP A 236 -10.27 -23.17 37.75
N ARG A 237 -10.60 -23.17 39.04
CA ARG A 237 -9.94 -22.30 40.04
C ARG A 237 -8.49 -22.69 40.33
N ALA A 238 -8.13 -23.95 40.12
CA ALA A 238 -6.78 -24.45 40.40
C ALA A 238 -5.79 -24.00 39.31
N THR A 239 -6.16 -24.22 38.05
CA THR A 239 -5.34 -24.02 36.85
C THR A 239 -5.56 -22.66 36.20
N GLY A 240 -6.73 -22.05 36.40
CA GLY A 240 -7.18 -20.88 35.63
C GLY A 240 -7.66 -21.22 34.22
N LYS A 241 -7.75 -22.51 33.86
CA LYS A 241 -8.21 -22.96 32.55
C LYS A 241 -9.67 -22.60 32.33
N VAL A 242 -10.00 -22.12 31.13
CA VAL A 242 -11.40 -22.04 30.71
C VAL A 242 -11.90 -23.45 30.41
N VAL A 243 -12.84 -23.95 31.20
CA VAL A 243 -13.36 -25.33 31.09
C VAL A 243 -14.68 -25.42 30.37
N GLY A 244 -15.36 -24.28 30.19
CA GLY A 244 -16.61 -24.27 29.45
C GLY A 244 -17.19 -22.89 29.20
N VAL A 245 -18.22 -22.89 28.36
CA VAL A 245 -19.08 -21.74 28.07
C VAL A 245 -20.51 -22.18 28.39
N GLY A 246 -21.31 -21.33 29.02
CA GLY A 246 -22.72 -21.63 29.29
C GLY A 246 -23.66 -21.05 28.24
N GLU A 247 -24.95 -21.29 28.43
CA GLU A 247 -25.98 -20.76 27.55
C GLU A 247 -26.14 -19.24 27.67
N PRO A 248 -26.47 -18.53 26.58
CA PRO A 248 -26.87 -17.13 26.61
C PRO A 248 -28.07 -16.90 27.52
N VAL A 249 -27.99 -15.83 28.31
CA VAL A 249 -29.06 -15.42 29.23
C VAL A 249 -29.45 -13.98 28.92
N SER A 250 -30.75 -13.70 28.97
CA SER A 250 -31.24 -12.32 28.87
C SER A 250 -30.69 -11.48 30.05
N PRO A 251 -30.25 -10.23 29.84
CA PRO A 251 -29.66 -9.43 30.92
C PRO A 251 -30.57 -9.24 32.14
N GLY A 252 -31.89 -9.21 31.94
CA GLY A 252 -32.88 -9.12 33.02
C GLY A 252 -33.09 -10.43 33.82
N ALA A 253 -32.64 -11.57 33.28
CA ALA A 253 -32.65 -12.86 33.95
C ALA A 253 -31.29 -13.18 34.61
N TYR A 254 -30.31 -12.26 34.53
CA TYR A 254 -29.02 -12.41 35.18
C TYR A 254 -29.18 -12.50 36.70
N GLN A 255 -28.67 -13.58 37.28
CA GLN A 255 -28.50 -13.73 38.72
C GLN A 255 -27.01 -13.68 39.05
N LYS A 256 -26.67 -12.95 40.11
CA LYS A 256 -25.28 -12.74 40.52
C LYS A 256 -24.66 -14.08 40.92
N PHE A 257 -23.57 -14.45 40.24
CA PHE A 257 -22.63 -15.55 40.53
C PHE A 257 -23.26 -16.79 41.17
N ASN A 258 -23.68 -17.74 40.33
CA ASN A 258 -24.00 -19.10 40.75
C ASN A 258 -22.95 -20.05 40.19
N ASP A 259 -21.93 -20.36 40.99
CA ASP A 259 -20.89 -21.29 40.59
C ASP A 259 -21.44 -22.71 40.55
N PRO A 260 -21.22 -23.46 39.46
CA PRO A 260 -21.77 -24.81 39.32
C PRO A 260 -21.15 -25.79 40.31
N ASP A 261 -19.92 -25.54 40.76
CA ASP A 261 -19.14 -26.37 41.66
C ASP A 261 -18.14 -25.47 42.45
N PRO A 262 -17.82 -25.77 43.73
CA PRO A 262 -16.70 -25.18 44.47
C PRO A 262 -15.39 -24.96 43.70
N ASP A 263 -15.04 -25.85 42.76
CA ASP A 263 -13.78 -25.80 42.02
C ASP A 263 -13.84 -24.96 40.73
N VAL A 264 -15.03 -24.50 40.33
CA VAL A 264 -15.26 -23.79 39.07
C VAL A 264 -15.85 -22.41 39.32
N ALA A 265 -15.15 -21.36 38.87
CA ALA A 265 -15.62 -19.99 38.92
C ALA A 265 -16.40 -19.60 37.66
N THR A 266 -17.51 -18.88 37.85
CA THR A 266 -18.35 -18.38 36.76
C THR A 266 -18.04 -16.93 36.44
N CYS A 267 -17.43 -16.68 35.28
CA CYS A 267 -17.13 -15.35 34.77
C CYS A 267 -18.21 -14.84 33.84
N TRP A 268 -18.75 -13.67 34.18
CA TRP A 268 -19.72 -12.95 33.36
C TRP A 268 -19.08 -11.72 32.72
N PRO A 269 -19.62 -11.18 31.62
CA PRO A 269 -19.09 -9.98 30.97
C PRO A 269 -19.46 -8.71 31.76
N ILE A 270 -19.07 -8.63 33.03
CA ILE A 270 -19.36 -7.52 33.94
C ILE A 270 -18.21 -6.51 33.88
N ARG A 271 -18.56 -5.23 33.81
CA ARG A 271 -17.58 -4.13 33.77
C ARG A 271 -17.12 -3.75 35.17
N LYS A 272 -16.04 -2.98 35.26
CA LYS A 272 -15.47 -2.52 36.54
C LYS A 272 -16.46 -1.70 37.39
N ASP A 273 -17.37 -0.99 36.73
CA ASP A 273 -18.44 -0.20 37.37
C ASP A 273 -19.66 -1.06 37.77
N GLY A 274 -19.61 -2.38 37.55
CA GLY A 274 -20.70 -3.32 37.85
C GLY A 274 -21.76 -3.42 36.76
N SER A 275 -21.69 -2.62 35.69
CA SER A 275 -22.65 -2.68 34.60
C SER A 275 -22.50 -3.96 33.76
N LEU A 276 -23.63 -4.45 33.24
CA LEU A 276 -23.68 -5.64 32.39
C LEU A 276 -23.18 -5.31 30.98
N GLY A 277 -21.97 -5.77 30.66
CA GLY A 277 -21.41 -5.71 29.32
C GLY A 277 -21.80 -6.93 28.49
N ARG A 278 -21.10 -7.15 27.38
CA ARG A 278 -21.21 -8.38 26.58
C ARG A 278 -19.85 -8.89 26.12
N TRP A 279 -19.79 -10.16 25.80
CA TRP A 279 -18.68 -10.72 25.03
C TRP A 279 -18.71 -10.22 23.58
N ARG A 280 -17.57 -10.34 22.90
CA ARG A 280 -17.42 -9.93 21.50
C ARG A 280 -18.08 -10.90 20.52
N VAL A 281 -18.15 -12.18 20.88
CA VAL A 281 -18.68 -13.27 20.05
C VAL A 281 -19.87 -13.93 20.75
N SER A 282 -20.65 -14.75 20.03
CA SER A 282 -21.75 -15.53 20.60
C SER A 282 -21.24 -16.73 21.42
N ALA A 283 -22.11 -17.32 22.23
CA ALA A 283 -21.76 -18.52 23.00
C ALA A 283 -21.28 -19.66 22.09
N ASP A 284 -21.97 -19.91 20.97
CA ASP A 284 -21.59 -20.96 20.01
C ASP A 284 -20.21 -20.73 19.41
N THR A 285 -19.90 -19.51 18.98
CA THR A 285 -18.56 -19.18 18.49
C THR A 285 -17.52 -19.35 19.59
N ALA A 286 -17.81 -18.94 20.83
CA ALA A 286 -16.89 -19.13 21.95
C ALA A 286 -16.65 -20.61 22.28
N ARG A 287 -17.66 -21.48 22.17
CA ARG A 287 -17.51 -22.93 22.32
C ARG A 287 -16.58 -23.51 21.24
N THR A 288 -16.79 -23.13 19.99
CA THR A 288 -15.93 -23.56 18.87
C THR A 288 -14.47 -23.13 19.08
N LEU A 289 -14.26 -21.87 19.45
CA LEU A 289 -12.92 -21.34 19.73
C LEU A 289 -12.29 -22.04 20.94
N LEU A 290 -13.05 -22.29 22.00
CA LEU A 290 -12.56 -23.00 23.18
C LEU A 290 -12.11 -24.42 22.84
N ALA A 291 -12.87 -25.15 22.02
CA ALA A 291 -12.52 -26.50 21.57
C ALA A 291 -11.21 -26.55 20.78
N GLN A 292 -10.84 -25.45 20.12
CA GLN A 292 -9.59 -25.30 19.38
C GLN A 292 -8.42 -24.80 20.27
N GLY A 293 -8.67 -24.52 21.54
CA GLY A 293 -7.70 -23.91 22.45
C GLY A 293 -7.51 -22.40 22.22
N PHE A 294 -8.44 -21.73 21.55
CA PHE A 294 -8.37 -20.30 21.18
C PHE A 294 -9.10 -19.36 22.14
N VAL A 295 -9.44 -19.85 23.34
CA VAL A 295 -9.97 -19.06 24.46
C VAL A 295 -9.13 -19.39 25.70
N THR A 296 -8.67 -18.36 26.41
CA THR A 296 -7.87 -18.51 27.62
C THR A 296 -8.14 -17.38 28.61
N THR A 297 -7.60 -17.47 29.82
CA THR A 297 -7.63 -16.39 30.79
C THR A 297 -6.41 -15.47 30.66
N GLY A 298 -6.56 -14.22 31.07
CA GLY A 298 -5.42 -13.40 31.49
C GLY A 298 -4.87 -13.88 32.83
N ARG A 299 -4.14 -13.00 33.52
CA ARG A 299 -3.69 -13.26 34.89
C ARG A 299 -4.91 -13.57 35.78
N LEU A 300 -4.93 -14.76 36.38
CA LEU A 300 -5.97 -15.18 37.31
C LEU A 300 -5.98 -14.25 38.54
N VAL A 301 -7.17 -13.78 38.91
CA VAL A 301 -7.38 -12.97 40.11
C VAL A 301 -7.82 -13.88 41.25
N ARG A 302 -6.87 -14.46 41.98
CA ARG A 302 -7.18 -15.38 43.09
C ARG A 302 -8.02 -14.70 44.18
N GLY A 303 -9.10 -15.34 44.61
CA GLY A 303 -10.06 -14.81 45.57
C GLY A 303 -11.14 -13.89 44.99
N ASP A 304 -11.07 -13.57 43.69
CA ASP A 304 -12.12 -12.85 42.95
C ASP A 304 -12.05 -13.26 41.47
N GLU A 305 -12.13 -14.58 41.25
CA GLU A 305 -11.90 -15.21 39.95
C GLU A 305 -12.88 -14.69 38.90
N HIS A 306 -14.05 -14.21 39.32
CA HIS A 306 -15.07 -13.55 38.50
C HIS A 306 -14.59 -12.28 37.78
N LYS A 307 -13.49 -11.65 38.25
CA LYS A 307 -12.85 -10.49 37.60
C LYS A 307 -11.73 -10.89 36.63
N THR A 308 -11.46 -12.18 36.48
CA THR A 308 -10.43 -12.68 35.56
C THR A 308 -10.80 -12.32 34.13
N ALA A 309 -9.86 -11.69 33.43
CA ALA A 309 -10.09 -11.29 32.05
C ALA A 309 -10.08 -12.52 31.15
N ILE A 310 -11.15 -12.75 30.39
CA ILE A 310 -11.15 -13.75 29.32
C ILE A 310 -10.53 -13.16 28.05
N LYS A 311 -9.67 -13.92 27.39
CA LYS A 311 -9.02 -13.59 26.13
C LYS A 311 -9.34 -14.64 25.06
N TYR A 312 -9.20 -14.25 23.78
CA TYR A 312 -9.41 -15.13 22.64
C TYR A 312 -8.58 -14.70 21.42
N LEU A 313 -8.42 -15.63 20.47
CA LEU A 313 -7.92 -15.31 19.13
C LEU A 313 -9.06 -14.79 18.25
N THR A 314 -8.85 -13.67 17.57
CA THR A 314 -9.86 -13.09 16.68
C THR A 314 -10.01 -13.92 15.41
N SER A 315 -11.13 -13.78 14.70
CA SER A 315 -11.34 -14.44 13.40
C SER A 315 -10.24 -14.14 12.39
N GLY A 316 -9.64 -12.95 12.43
CA GLY A 316 -8.50 -12.60 11.58
C GLY A 316 -7.25 -13.43 11.90
N VAL A 317 -6.97 -13.69 13.18
CA VAL A 317 -5.85 -14.56 13.59
C VAL A 317 -6.14 -16.02 13.24
N VAL A 318 -7.36 -16.50 13.50
CA VAL A 318 -7.75 -17.87 13.13
C VAL A 318 -7.61 -18.09 11.62
N ALA A 319 -8.04 -17.14 10.80
CA ALA A 319 -7.88 -17.22 9.36
C ALA A 319 -6.40 -17.22 8.91
N LYS A 320 -5.49 -16.62 9.68
CA LYS A 320 -4.03 -16.70 9.43
C LYS A 320 -3.49 -18.09 9.74
N ILE A 321 -3.96 -18.72 10.82
CA ILE A 321 -3.65 -20.12 11.15
C ILE A 321 -4.14 -21.03 10.02
N ASP A 322 -5.40 -20.87 9.59
CA ASP A 322 -6.00 -21.69 8.52
C ASP A 322 -5.27 -21.55 7.17
N ARG A 323 -4.65 -20.39 6.91
CA ARG A 323 -3.84 -20.13 5.71
C ARG A 323 -2.38 -20.58 5.84
N GLY A 324 -1.95 -21.06 7.00
CA GLY A 324 -0.56 -21.45 7.28
C GLY A 324 0.40 -20.28 7.51
N GLU A 325 -0.10 -19.05 7.68
CA GLU A 325 0.74 -17.89 8.06
C GLU A 325 1.18 -17.99 9.52
N PHE A 326 0.37 -18.64 10.38
CA PHE A 326 0.66 -18.92 11.78
C PHE A 326 0.57 -20.43 12.03
N GLU A 327 1.45 -20.97 12.88
CA GLU A 327 1.50 -22.37 13.25
C GLU A 327 1.20 -22.56 14.74
N ILE A 328 0.47 -23.63 15.07
CA ILE A 328 0.27 -24.08 16.45
C ILE A 328 1.40 -25.05 16.78
N THR A 329 2.34 -24.62 17.62
CA THR A 329 3.50 -25.44 18.02
C THR A 329 3.23 -26.33 19.23
N GLY A 330 2.11 -26.11 19.91
CA GLY A 330 1.69 -26.90 21.06
C GLY A 330 0.51 -26.27 21.78
N TYR A 331 0.24 -26.76 22.99
CA TYR A 331 -0.76 -26.22 23.88
C TYR A 331 -0.15 -26.04 25.26
N ASP A 332 -0.46 -24.92 25.90
CA ASP A 332 -0.07 -24.65 27.28
C ASP A 332 -0.67 -25.71 28.21
N GLU A 333 0.17 -26.36 29.03
CA GLU A 333 -0.24 -27.51 29.84
C GLU A 333 -1.26 -27.14 30.91
N ASP A 334 -1.15 -25.94 31.47
CA ASP A 334 -2.03 -25.45 32.54
C ASP A 334 -3.38 -24.96 32.00
N THR A 335 -3.35 -24.12 30.97
CA THR A 335 -4.54 -23.42 30.46
C THR A 335 -5.18 -24.09 29.25
N GLY A 336 -4.48 -25.00 28.58
CA GLY A 336 -4.90 -25.59 27.30
C GLY A 336 -4.95 -24.60 26.13
N ALA A 337 -4.35 -23.42 26.29
CA ALA A 337 -4.31 -22.40 25.24
C ALA A 337 -3.32 -22.80 24.14
N ALA A 338 -3.69 -22.63 22.88
CA ALA A 338 -2.79 -22.88 21.77
C ALA A 338 -1.55 -21.98 21.85
N ILE A 339 -0.36 -22.56 21.70
CA ILE A 339 0.89 -21.83 21.52
C ILE A 339 1.02 -21.55 20.03
N VAL A 340 0.74 -20.31 19.63
CA VAL A 340 0.72 -19.90 18.22
C VAL A 340 1.92 -19.02 17.93
N VAL A 341 2.70 -19.42 16.93
CA VAL A 341 3.87 -18.68 16.44
C VAL A 341 3.64 -18.30 14.98
N ALA A 342 4.22 -17.18 14.53
CA ALA A 342 4.25 -16.90 13.10
C ALA A 342 5.23 -17.83 12.39
N THR A 343 4.87 -18.32 11.20
CA THR A 343 5.73 -19.20 10.39
C THR A 343 6.84 -18.45 9.68
N GLU A 344 6.71 -17.13 9.55
CA GLU A 344 7.74 -16.22 9.03
C GLU A 344 8.00 -15.07 10.03
N ASP A 345 9.25 -14.60 10.09
CA ASP A 345 9.70 -13.52 10.97
C ASP A 345 9.08 -12.14 10.64
N ASP A 346 8.36 -12.01 9.53
CA ASP A 346 7.74 -10.73 9.14
C ASP A 346 6.50 -10.92 8.23
N PRO A 347 5.27 -10.93 8.80
CA PRO A 347 4.06 -11.12 8.00
C PRO A 347 3.81 -9.93 7.08
N ALA A 348 3.37 -10.19 5.84
CA ALA A 348 2.91 -9.12 4.96
C ALA A 348 1.73 -8.35 5.59
N VAL A 349 1.82 -7.03 5.64
CA VAL A 349 0.84 -6.16 6.30
C VAL A 349 0.52 -4.93 5.46
N LEU A 350 -0.65 -4.34 5.74
CA LEU A 350 -1.00 -3.00 5.29
C LEU A 350 -0.75 -2.01 6.43
N PRO A 351 0.02 -0.94 6.22
CA PRO A 351 0.24 0.08 7.23
C PRO A 351 -1.04 0.90 7.47
N THR A 352 -1.05 1.67 8.56
CA THR A 352 -2.15 2.62 8.81
C THR A 352 -2.06 3.82 7.88
N THR A 353 -3.06 4.72 7.90
CA THR A 353 -3.08 5.93 7.06
C THR A 353 -2.17 7.06 7.56
N VAL A 354 -1.33 6.81 8.56
CA VAL A 354 -0.34 7.78 9.06
C VAL A 354 1.03 7.13 8.99
N TRP A 355 1.86 7.60 8.06
CA TRP A 355 3.18 7.06 7.80
C TRP A 355 4.23 7.97 8.45
N THR A 356 4.89 7.45 9.49
CA THR A 356 6.01 8.11 10.16
C THR A 356 7.25 7.25 9.99
N VAL A 357 7.70 7.15 8.74
CA VAL A 357 8.78 6.24 8.34
C VAL A 357 10.03 7.09 8.05
N PRO A 358 11.15 6.90 8.78
CA PRO A 358 12.33 7.74 8.61
C PRO A 358 12.92 7.74 7.18
N SER A 359 12.83 6.61 6.47
CA SER A 359 13.29 6.49 5.08
C SER A 359 12.45 7.31 4.09
N HIS A 360 11.26 7.79 4.47
CA HIS A 360 10.42 8.65 3.62
C HIS A 360 10.89 10.12 3.60
N ASN A 361 11.99 10.43 4.29
CA ASN A 361 12.56 11.76 4.32
C ASN A 361 13.13 12.19 2.94
N TYR A 362 12.44 13.11 2.27
CA TYR A 362 12.82 13.58 0.93
C TYR A 362 14.15 14.36 0.93
N SER A 363 14.57 14.96 2.06
CA SER A 363 15.83 15.71 2.10
C SER A 363 17.02 14.78 1.94
N VAL A 364 16.99 13.62 2.61
CA VAL A 364 18.08 12.63 2.57
C VAL A 364 17.94 11.73 1.34
N TYR A 365 16.79 11.07 1.21
CA TYR A 365 16.58 10.00 0.24
C TYR A 365 15.96 10.47 -1.07
N GLY A 366 15.69 11.77 -1.19
CA GLY A 366 15.40 12.45 -2.45
C GLY A 366 16.56 13.37 -2.85
N SER A 367 16.69 14.50 -2.15
CA SER A 367 17.60 15.60 -2.54
C SER A 367 19.07 15.23 -2.46
N TRP A 368 19.53 14.60 -1.38
CA TRP A 368 20.95 14.24 -1.24
C TRP A 368 21.31 13.10 -2.18
N LEU A 369 20.44 12.09 -2.30
CA LEU A 369 20.60 11.03 -3.28
C LEU A 369 20.68 11.56 -4.71
N LEU A 370 19.79 12.48 -5.11
CA LEU A 370 19.84 13.08 -6.44
C LEU A 370 21.17 13.80 -6.71
N ARG A 371 21.69 14.54 -5.73
CA ARG A 371 23.00 15.22 -5.87
C ARG A 371 24.19 14.26 -5.92
N LYS A 372 24.08 13.06 -5.34
CA LYS A 372 25.08 12.01 -5.51
C LYS A 372 25.10 11.48 -6.94
N LEU A 373 23.93 11.29 -7.56
CA LEU A 373 23.77 10.77 -8.92
C LEU A 373 24.12 11.81 -9.99
N VAL A 374 23.61 13.03 -9.80
CA VAL A 374 23.77 14.17 -10.72
C VAL A 374 24.40 15.33 -9.94
N PRO A 375 25.74 15.36 -9.83
CA PRO A 375 26.44 16.49 -9.22
C PRO A 375 26.02 17.81 -9.88
N GLN A 376 25.93 18.89 -9.08
CA GLN A 376 25.46 20.23 -9.49
C GLN A 376 23.95 20.36 -9.80
N CYS A 377 23.16 19.28 -9.76
CA CYS A 377 21.72 19.37 -9.96
C CYS A 377 21.06 20.27 -8.90
N THR A 378 20.29 21.27 -9.34
CA THR A 378 19.56 22.17 -8.43
C THR A 378 18.07 21.86 -8.30
N PHE A 379 17.62 20.72 -8.84
CA PHE A 379 16.23 20.26 -8.70
C PHE A 379 15.82 20.18 -7.23
N SER A 380 14.75 20.86 -6.89
CA SER A 380 14.22 20.99 -5.55
C SER A 380 13.18 19.90 -5.26
N HIS A 381 13.15 19.44 -4.01
CA HIS A 381 12.10 18.57 -3.48
C HIS A 381 11.80 17.26 -4.26
N PRO A 382 12.79 16.52 -4.80
CA PRO A 382 12.52 15.18 -5.32
C PRO A 382 12.01 14.29 -4.18
N LYS A 383 11.05 13.40 -4.49
CA LYS A 383 10.49 12.44 -3.51
C LYS A 383 11.59 11.51 -2.98
N SER A 384 11.34 10.92 -1.81
CA SER A 384 12.19 9.83 -1.32
C SER A 384 12.01 8.60 -2.21
N ILE A 385 13.12 7.96 -2.62
CA ILE A 385 13.05 6.69 -3.35
C ILE A 385 12.32 5.61 -2.55
N TYR A 386 12.51 5.54 -1.23
CA TYR A 386 11.90 4.52 -0.38
C TYR A 386 10.42 4.75 -0.16
N ALA A 387 9.98 6.02 -0.15
CA ALA A 387 8.55 6.33 -0.12
C ALA A 387 7.84 5.84 -1.39
N MET A 388 8.48 6.01 -2.55
CA MET A 388 7.94 5.51 -3.82
C MET A 388 8.02 3.99 -3.90
N GLU A 389 9.13 3.39 -3.47
CA GLU A 389 9.29 1.94 -3.43
C GLU A 389 8.20 1.27 -2.57
N ASP A 390 7.95 1.78 -1.37
CA ASP A 390 6.90 1.26 -0.50
C ASP A 390 5.51 1.39 -1.16
N LEU A 391 5.24 2.50 -1.84
CA LEU A 391 4.00 2.69 -2.59
C LEU A 391 3.86 1.65 -3.71
N LEU A 392 4.96 1.35 -4.43
CA LEU A 392 5.00 0.30 -5.45
C LEU A 392 4.81 -1.09 -4.83
N ARG A 393 5.35 -1.38 -3.64
CA ARG A 393 5.10 -2.65 -2.94
C ARG A 393 3.61 -2.88 -2.66
N PHE A 394 2.84 -1.81 -2.41
CA PHE A 394 1.41 -1.93 -2.15
C PHE A 394 0.55 -1.95 -3.42
N TYR A 395 0.94 -1.24 -4.48
CA TYR A 395 0.08 -1.05 -5.67
C TYR A 395 0.59 -1.70 -6.95
N ALA A 396 1.87 -2.04 -7.01
CA ALA A 396 2.54 -2.73 -8.11
C ALA A 396 3.27 -3.97 -7.56
N ALA A 397 2.60 -4.73 -6.69
CA ALA A 397 3.17 -5.90 -6.04
C ALA A 397 3.55 -7.01 -7.03
N ASP A 398 2.82 -7.10 -8.15
CA ASP A 398 3.14 -8.01 -9.26
C ASP A 398 4.54 -7.68 -9.81
N PRO A 399 5.47 -8.66 -9.86
CA PRO A 399 6.80 -8.48 -10.44
C PRO A 399 6.81 -8.03 -11.90
N ASP A 400 5.71 -8.21 -12.63
CA ASP A 400 5.57 -7.80 -14.04
C ASP A 400 4.67 -6.56 -14.22
N ALA A 401 4.36 -5.84 -13.12
CA ALA A 401 3.46 -4.70 -13.13
C ALA A 401 3.93 -3.56 -14.05
N LYS A 402 2.97 -2.88 -14.69
CA LYS A 402 3.19 -1.66 -15.47
C LYS A 402 2.85 -0.42 -14.66
N ILE A 403 3.79 0.52 -14.62
CA ILE A 403 3.69 1.74 -13.82
C ILE A 403 3.75 2.98 -14.71
N LEU A 404 2.86 3.95 -14.50
CA LEU A 404 2.86 5.24 -15.19
C LEU A 404 3.11 6.37 -14.18
N ASP A 405 4.12 7.20 -14.42
CA ASP A 405 4.39 8.41 -13.67
C ASP A 405 4.08 9.63 -14.56
N LEU A 406 2.95 10.30 -14.28
CA LEU A 406 2.43 11.41 -15.10
C LEU A 406 3.18 12.73 -14.87
N TYR A 407 3.95 12.82 -13.79
CA TYR A 407 4.70 14.02 -13.41
C TYR A 407 6.08 13.60 -12.95
N ALA A 408 6.82 12.95 -13.85
CA ALA A 408 8.03 12.23 -13.47
C ALA A 408 9.08 13.12 -12.82
N GLY A 409 9.18 14.39 -13.25
CA GLY A 409 10.06 15.39 -12.67
C GLY A 409 11.49 14.90 -12.57
N SER A 410 11.92 14.50 -11.37
CA SER A 410 13.27 13.94 -11.18
C SER A 410 13.44 12.48 -11.61
N GLY A 411 12.37 11.70 -11.85
CA GLY A 411 12.42 10.27 -12.16
C GLY A 411 12.52 9.39 -10.91
N THR A 412 11.85 9.76 -9.82
CA THR A 412 11.95 9.01 -8.55
C THR A 412 11.20 7.67 -8.62
N VAL A 413 10.03 7.62 -9.26
CA VAL A 413 9.23 6.39 -9.37
C VAL A 413 9.94 5.34 -10.21
N ALA A 414 10.46 5.71 -11.39
CA ALA A 414 11.20 4.78 -12.24
C ALA A 414 12.45 4.21 -11.54
N HIS A 415 13.19 5.06 -10.83
CA HIS A 415 14.32 4.62 -10.01
C HIS A 415 13.86 3.63 -8.92
N ALA A 416 12.77 3.91 -8.21
CA ALA A 416 12.24 3.00 -7.19
C ALA A 416 11.78 1.65 -7.78
N ALA A 417 11.22 1.64 -8.98
CA ALA A 417 10.83 0.41 -9.67
C ALA A 417 12.05 -0.44 -10.05
N MET A 418 13.11 0.17 -10.60
CA MET A 418 14.38 -0.53 -10.87
C MET A 418 14.96 -1.15 -9.60
N LEU A 419 14.98 -0.38 -8.51
CA LEU A 419 15.48 -0.87 -7.22
C LEU A 419 14.63 -2.03 -6.70
N LEU A 420 13.32 -1.97 -6.86
CA LEU A 420 12.41 -3.04 -6.45
C LEU A 420 12.63 -4.31 -7.30
N ASN A 421 12.76 -4.17 -8.62
CA ASN A 421 13.07 -5.28 -9.54
C ASN A 421 14.37 -6.00 -9.16
N ASP A 422 15.45 -5.27 -8.83
CA ASP A 422 16.69 -5.88 -8.36
C ASP A 422 16.56 -6.55 -6.98
N THR A 423 15.61 -6.08 -6.17
CA THR A 423 15.38 -6.62 -4.84
C THR A 423 14.58 -7.93 -4.87
N ASP A 424 13.59 -8.03 -5.75
CA ASP A 424 12.66 -9.17 -5.80
C ASP A 424 12.76 -10.02 -7.08
N GLY A 425 13.69 -9.69 -7.98
CA GLY A 425 13.88 -10.37 -9.25
C GLY A 425 12.81 -10.06 -10.29
N GLY A 426 12.06 -8.97 -10.12
CA GLY A 426 10.99 -8.55 -11.02
C GLY A 426 11.43 -7.93 -12.34
N SER A 427 10.43 -7.59 -13.15
CA SER A 427 10.50 -7.01 -14.49
C SER A 427 9.54 -5.84 -14.67
N ARG A 428 9.17 -5.12 -13.60
CA ARG A 428 8.20 -4.02 -13.66
C ARG A 428 8.64 -2.97 -14.66
N ASP A 429 7.73 -2.63 -15.56
CA ASP A 429 7.94 -1.62 -16.59
C ASP A 429 7.44 -0.26 -16.12
N THR A 430 8.09 0.82 -16.57
CA THR A 430 7.66 2.18 -16.22
C THR A 430 7.56 3.07 -17.45
N VAL A 431 6.53 3.92 -17.48
CA VAL A 431 6.46 5.08 -18.38
C VAL A 431 6.53 6.34 -17.51
N SER A 432 7.53 7.17 -17.75
CA SER A 432 7.76 8.42 -17.00
C SER A 432 7.61 9.61 -17.93
N VAL A 433 6.61 10.45 -17.67
CA VAL A 433 6.28 11.59 -18.53
C VAL A 433 6.56 12.90 -17.80
N THR A 434 7.30 13.81 -18.45
CA THR A 434 7.44 15.18 -17.97
C THR A 434 7.83 16.12 -19.11
N LEU A 435 7.37 17.36 -19.03
CA LEU A 435 7.85 18.43 -19.90
C LEU A 435 9.33 18.75 -19.61
N ASN A 436 10.03 19.27 -20.62
CA ASN A 436 11.38 19.82 -20.45
C ASN A 436 11.36 21.29 -20.02
N GLU A 437 10.78 21.56 -18.85
CA GLU A 437 10.67 22.90 -18.31
C GLU A 437 12.04 23.50 -17.99
N LEU A 438 12.31 24.70 -18.53
CA LEU A 438 13.56 25.41 -18.26
C LEU A 438 13.52 26.06 -16.87
N PRO A 439 14.66 26.12 -16.16
CA PRO A 439 14.73 26.85 -14.90
C PRO A 439 14.39 28.33 -15.10
N GLN A 440 13.66 28.92 -14.15
CA GLN A 440 13.41 30.35 -14.17
C GLN A 440 14.72 31.15 -13.94
N GLN A 441 14.80 32.35 -14.54
CA GLN A 441 15.96 33.26 -14.47
C GLN A 441 16.50 33.41 -13.03
N GLY A 442 17.80 33.16 -12.83
CA GLY A 442 18.48 33.26 -11.52
C GLY A 442 19.05 31.96 -10.95
N HIS A 443 18.89 30.82 -11.64
CA HIS A 443 19.53 29.55 -11.27
C HIS A 443 20.98 29.46 -11.78
N ALA A 444 21.82 28.68 -11.08
CA ALA A 444 23.23 28.49 -11.43
C ALA A 444 23.39 27.85 -12.83
N PRO A 445 24.53 28.04 -13.52
CA PRO A 445 24.71 27.71 -14.94
C PRO A 445 24.48 26.24 -15.38
N GLY A 446 24.27 25.31 -14.44
CA GLY A 446 24.22 23.85 -14.69
C GLY A 446 22.90 23.32 -15.29
N ASP A 447 21.78 24.03 -15.14
CA ASP A 447 20.44 23.48 -15.46
C ASP A 447 19.81 24.03 -16.76
N LYS A 448 20.61 24.60 -17.67
CA LYS A 448 20.09 25.26 -18.89
C LYS A 448 19.33 24.33 -19.85
N ALA A 449 19.41 23.02 -19.66
CA ALA A 449 18.77 22.03 -20.54
C ALA A 449 17.35 21.63 -20.10
N GLY A 450 16.85 22.10 -18.96
CA GLY A 450 15.49 21.81 -18.47
C GLY A 450 15.34 20.50 -17.68
N VAL A 451 14.20 20.31 -17.02
CA VAL A 451 13.97 19.19 -16.08
C VAL A 451 14.21 17.82 -16.73
N PHE A 452 13.67 17.61 -17.93
CA PHE A 452 13.78 16.31 -18.61
C PHE A 452 15.25 15.97 -18.94
N HIS A 453 15.96 16.88 -19.61
CA HIS A 453 17.32 16.61 -20.09
C HIS A 453 18.41 16.82 -19.03
N ALA A 454 18.21 17.71 -18.05
CA ALA A 454 19.22 17.99 -17.01
C ALA A 454 19.04 17.17 -15.73
N VAL A 455 17.84 16.65 -15.47
CA VAL A 455 17.53 15.98 -14.19
C VAL A 455 17.09 14.54 -14.40
N LEU A 456 15.99 14.31 -15.12
CA LEU A 456 15.38 12.99 -15.25
C LEU A 456 16.30 12.02 -15.99
N VAL A 457 16.69 12.33 -17.23
CA VAL A 457 17.54 11.45 -18.05
C VAL A 457 18.89 11.18 -17.35
N PRO A 458 19.60 12.20 -16.82
CA PRO A 458 20.87 11.95 -16.14
C PRO A 458 20.74 11.17 -14.83
N ARG A 459 19.66 11.36 -14.06
CA ARG A 459 19.39 10.53 -12.87
C ARG A 459 19.21 9.07 -13.25
N MET A 460 18.38 8.79 -14.26
CA MET A 460 18.10 7.41 -14.68
C MET A 460 19.35 6.73 -15.26
N ARG A 461 20.19 7.48 -15.99
CA ARG A 461 21.49 6.97 -16.45
C ARG A 461 22.43 6.66 -15.28
N ALA A 462 22.51 7.53 -14.29
CA ALA A 462 23.36 7.29 -13.13
C ALA A 462 22.86 6.13 -12.25
N ALA A 463 21.53 5.97 -12.12
CA ALA A 463 20.93 4.86 -11.38
C ALA A 463 21.18 3.52 -12.08
N SER A 464 20.97 3.43 -13.39
CA SER A 464 21.22 2.20 -14.17
C SER A 464 22.69 1.82 -14.26
N THR A 465 23.59 2.79 -14.41
CA THR A 465 25.02 2.49 -14.62
C THR A 465 25.87 2.50 -13.36
N GLY A 466 25.36 3.05 -12.26
CA GLY A 466 26.16 3.34 -11.07
C GLY A 466 27.21 4.43 -11.27
N ILE A 467 27.19 5.16 -12.39
CA ILE A 467 28.15 6.21 -12.74
C ILE A 467 27.47 7.57 -12.80
N THR A 468 28.00 8.53 -12.04
CA THR A 468 27.54 9.92 -12.02
C THR A 468 27.71 10.62 -13.38
N THR A 469 27.00 11.73 -13.59
CA THR A 469 27.20 12.59 -14.79
C THR A 469 28.62 13.15 -14.90
N ALA A 470 29.36 13.20 -13.79
CA ALA A 470 30.78 13.57 -13.74
C ALA A 470 31.72 12.39 -14.06
N LYS A 471 31.20 11.22 -14.47
CA LYS A 471 31.95 10.00 -14.83
C LYS A 471 32.72 9.36 -13.66
N HIS A 472 32.20 9.48 -12.44
CA HIS A 472 32.72 8.78 -11.25
C HIS A 472 31.68 7.79 -10.72
N PRO A 473 32.08 6.68 -10.07
CA PRO A 473 31.15 5.81 -9.34
C PRO A 473 30.30 6.59 -8.34
N VAL A 474 29.00 6.27 -8.27
CA VAL A 474 28.07 6.91 -7.34
C VAL A 474 28.36 6.43 -5.92
N ALA A 475 28.47 7.36 -4.97
CA ALA A 475 28.89 7.05 -3.61
C ALA A 475 27.74 6.59 -2.67
N GLY A 476 28.00 5.55 -1.89
CA GLY A 476 27.12 5.01 -0.85
C GLY A 476 26.25 3.86 -1.34
N ASP A 477 25.33 3.44 -0.48
CA ASP A 477 24.56 2.21 -0.66
C ASP A 477 23.05 2.50 -0.75
N TYR A 478 22.31 1.57 -1.33
CA TYR A 478 20.87 1.48 -1.12
C TYR A 478 20.60 0.85 0.25
N GLU A 479 19.79 1.54 1.04
CA GLU A 479 19.48 1.28 2.44
C GLU A 479 18.00 0.83 2.60
N PHE A 480 17.62 0.28 3.75
CA PHE A 480 16.24 -0.12 4.09
C PHE A 480 15.58 -1.20 3.18
N PRO A 481 16.07 -2.45 3.23
CA PRO A 481 17.29 -2.91 3.90
C PRO A 481 18.55 -2.57 3.09
N LEU A 482 19.74 -2.80 3.67
CA LEU A 482 20.99 -2.66 2.93
C LEU A 482 21.00 -3.64 1.75
N ARG A 483 21.09 -3.14 0.51
CA ARG A 483 21.00 -3.94 -0.72
C ARG A 483 22.29 -3.99 -1.54
N GLY A 484 23.20 -3.05 -1.34
CA GLY A 484 24.47 -2.97 -2.08
C GLY A 484 24.84 -1.54 -2.45
N ALA A 485 25.97 -1.40 -3.14
CA ALA A 485 26.50 -0.11 -3.52
C ALA A 485 25.70 0.46 -4.70
N ILE A 486 25.41 1.77 -4.67
CA ILE A 486 24.76 2.45 -5.80
C ILE A 486 25.66 2.40 -7.05
N ALA A 487 26.98 2.30 -6.84
CA ALA A 487 27.98 2.16 -7.89
C ALA A 487 27.85 0.87 -8.72
N ASP A 488 27.15 -0.15 -8.21
CA ASP A 488 26.94 -1.41 -8.94
C ASP A 488 25.93 -1.24 -10.10
N GLY A 489 25.14 -0.15 -10.07
CA GLY A 489 24.06 0.10 -11.01
C GLY A 489 22.84 -0.77 -10.75
N LEU A 490 21.71 -0.39 -11.33
CA LEU A 490 20.47 -1.14 -11.26
C LEU A 490 20.12 -1.77 -12.61
N SER A 491 19.56 -2.98 -12.60
CA SER A 491 19.01 -3.64 -13.79
C SER A 491 17.83 -2.84 -14.36
N GLY A 492 17.74 -2.81 -15.68
CA GLY A 492 16.61 -2.22 -16.42
C GLY A 492 17.07 -1.46 -17.66
N ALA A 493 16.44 -1.77 -18.80
CA ALA A 493 16.67 -1.04 -20.03
C ALA A 493 15.88 0.28 -19.99
N VAL A 494 16.52 1.39 -20.33
CA VAL A 494 15.92 2.72 -20.34
C VAL A 494 15.94 3.28 -21.76
N GLU A 495 14.79 3.76 -22.22
CA GLU A 495 14.62 4.40 -23.54
C GLU A 495 14.17 5.85 -23.37
N VAL A 496 14.84 6.77 -24.07
CA VAL A 496 14.53 8.21 -24.04
C VAL A 496 13.81 8.61 -25.31
N LEU A 497 12.55 9.04 -25.15
CA LEU A 497 11.62 9.31 -26.23
C LEU A 497 11.26 10.80 -26.26
N ILE A 498 11.30 11.39 -27.45
CA ILE A 498 10.86 12.76 -27.70
C ILE A 498 9.92 12.81 -28.91
N PRO A 499 9.01 13.78 -28.99
CA PRO A 499 8.11 13.93 -30.12
C PRO A 499 8.86 14.05 -31.45
N ASP A 500 8.35 13.38 -32.47
CA ASP A 500 8.73 13.59 -33.86
C ASP A 500 8.33 15.00 -34.27
N GLN A 501 9.33 15.83 -34.58
CA GLN A 501 9.06 17.14 -35.14
C GLN A 501 8.54 16.91 -36.55
N SER A 502 7.23 17.11 -36.74
CA SER A 502 6.60 17.21 -38.07
C SER A 502 7.02 18.47 -38.79
#